data_AF-A0A961IY48-F1
#
_entry.id   AF-A0A961IY48-F1
#
_cell.length_a   1.000
_cell.length_b   1.000
_cell.length_c   1.000
_cell.angle_alpha   90.00
_cell.angle_beta   90.00
_cell.angle_gamma   90.00
#
_symmetry.space_group_name_H-M   'P 1'
#
loop_
_entity.id
_entity.type
_entity.pdbx_description
1 polymer ?
#
loop_
_entity_poly.entity_id
_entity_poly.type
_entity_poly.pdbx_seq_one_letter_code
_entity_poly.pdbx_strand_id
1 'polypeptide(L)'
;MSITAPPKPTACLALADGTIFTGAGFGATGETTAELCFNTAMTGYQEIMTDPSYAGQVVTFTFPHIGNVGVNPEDDETASPVAAGMVVKWDPTEPSNWRATEELTGWLAKQGRIGIGGIDTRRLTRAIRQQGSPHVALAHDPSGKFDIGALVAKARAFSGLVGLDLAKEVTCRQSYRW
;
A
#
# COMPACT_ATOMS: atom_id res chain seq x y z
N MET A 1 31.73 -0.85 -14.72
CA MET A 1 30.53 -0.97 -13.87
C MET A 1 29.58 -1.93 -14.56
N SER A 2 29.35 -3.11 -13.99
CA SER A 2 28.49 -4.14 -14.59
C SER A 2 27.06 -3.62 -14.61
N ILE A 3 26.46 -3.51 -15.81
CA ILE A 3 25.04 -3.21 -15.95
C ILE A 3 24.31 -4.52 -15.67
N THR A 4 24.07 -4.80 -14.39
CA THR A 4 23.13 -5.83 -13.97
C THR A 4 21.76 -5.51 -14.57
N ALA A 5 21.15 -6.50 -15.23
CA ALA A 5 19.77 -6.40 -15.68
C ALA A 5 18.89 -5.86 -14.55
N PRO A 6 17.88 -5.04 -14.84
CA PRO A 6 16.98 -4.54 -13.81
C PRO A 6 16.42 -5.74 -13.03
N PRO A 7 16.40 -5.67 -11.68
CA PRO A 7 15.96 -6.77 -10.86
C PRO A 7 14.55 -7.18 -11.29
N LYS A 8 14.30 -8.50 -11.30
CA LYS A 8 12.99 -9.04 -11.65
C LYS A 8 11.93 -8.42 -10.73
N PRO A 9 10.81 -7.89 -11.26
CA PRO A 9 9.77 -7.32 -10.41
C PRO A 9 9.19 -8.39 -9.49
N THR A 10 9.07 -8.05 -8.21
CA THR A 10 8.52 -8.90 -7.15
C THR A 10 7.18 -8.39 -6.64
N ALA A 11 6.66 -7.29 -7.19
CA ALA A 11 5.28 -6.89 -7.00
C ALA A 11 4.60 -6.42 -8.29
N CYS A 12 3.29 -6.56 -8.31
CA CYS A 12 2.42 -6.19 -9.40
C CYS A 12 1.16 -5.52 -8.86
N LEU A 13 0.87 -4.32 -9.36
CA LEU A 13 -0.38 -3.59 -9.13
C LEU A 13 -1.16 -3.59 -10.45
N ALA A 14 -2.28 -4.31 -10.46
CA ALA A 14 -3.19 -4.40 -11.60
C ALA A 14 -4.44 -3.55 -11.34
N LEU A 15 -4.79 -2.68 -12.28
CA LEU A 15 -6.01 -1.88 -12.24
C LEU A 15 -7.13 -2.59 -12.99
N ALA A 16 -8.38 -2.28 -12.63
CA ALA A 16 -9.57 -2.86 -13.27
C ALA A 16 -9.68 -2.54 -14.78
N ASP A 17 -9.09 -1.42 -15.24
CA ASP A 17 -9.01 -1.06 -16.65
C ASP A 17 -8.01 -1.93 -17.45
N GLY A 18 -7.20 -2.74 -16.76
CA GLY A 18 -6.14 -3.57 -17.34
C GLY A 18 -4.76 -2.91 -17.33
N THR A 19 -4.62 -1.70 -16.79
CA THR A 19 -3.31 -1.04 -16.60
C THR A 19 -2.51 -1.78 -15.53
N ILE A 20 -1.25 -2.09 -15.82
CA ILE A 20 -0.35 -2.82 -14.92
C ILE A 20 0.85 -1.96 -14.54
N PHE A 21 1.19 -1.97 -13.25
CA PHE A 21 2.43 -1.44 -12.72
C PHE A 21 3.20 -2.57 -12.05
N THR A 22 4.49 -2.68 -12.38
CA THR A 22 5.39 -3.66 -11.76
C THR A 22 6.52 -2.94 -11.06
N GLY A 23 6.97 -3.52 -9.95
CA GLY A 23 7.96 -2.90 -9.08
C GLY A 23 8.57 -3.91 -8.11
N ALA A 24 9.24 -3.39 -7.10
CA ALA A 24 9.75 -4.21 -6.00
C ALA A 24 8.68 -4.32 -4.91
N GLY A 25 8.35 -5.54 -4.53
CA GLY A 25 7.47 -5.83 -3.41
C GLY A 25 8.21 -5.76 -2.09
N PHE A 26 7.52 -5.26 -1.06
CA PHE A 26 7.98 -5.28 0.32
C PHE A 26 6.79 -5.48 1.27
N GLY A 27 7.08 -5.73 2.55
CA GLY A 27 6.06 -6.13 3.51
C GLY A 27 5.65 -7.60 3.33
N ALA A 28 4.38 -7.89 3.55
CA ALA A 28 3.84 -9.25 3.46
C ALA A 28 3.78 -9.74 2.00
N THR A 29 3.92 -11.05 1.80
CA THR A 29 3.70 -11.71 0.51
C THR A 29 2.24 -12.12 0.37
N GLY A 30 1.76 -12.22 -0.86
CA GLY A 30 0.39 -12.58 -1.17
C GLY A 30 -0.28 -11.57 -2.09
N GLU A 31 -1.59 -11.47 -1.99
CA GLU A 31 -2.42 -10.62 -2.85
C GLU A 31 -3.52 -9.95 -2.05
N THR A 32 -3.86 -8.72 -2.41
CA THR A 32 -4.97 -7.97 -1.83
C THR A 32 -5.72 -7.20 -2.91
N THR A 33 -7.02 -7.02 -2.72
CA THR A 33 -7.88 -6.21 -3.60
C THR A 33 -8.47 -5.07 -2.81
N ALA A 34 -8.44 -3.87 -3.37
CA ALA A 34 -8.83 -2.65 -2.68
C ALA A 34 -9.13 -1.53 -3.68
N GLU A 35 -9.70 -0.44 -3.17
CA GLU A 35 -9.78 0.81 -3.93
C GLU A 35 -8.45 1.57 -3.83
N LEU A 36 -7.98 2.13 -4.93
CA LEU A 36 -6.74 2.88 -4.96
C LEU A 36 -6.99 4.36 -4.71
N CYS A 37 -6.36 4.91 -3.66
CA CYS A 37 -6.37 6.34 -3.37
C CYS A 37 -4.95 6.92 -3.43
N PHE A 38 -4.82 8.25 -3.35
CA PHE A 38 -3.53 8.91 -3.19
C PHE A 38 -3.53 9.87 -2.01
N ASN A 39 -2.38 10.01 -1.35
CA ASN A 39 -2.17 10.97 -0.27
C ASN A 39 -0.96 11.89 -0.58
N THR A 40 -1.14 13.19 -0.32
CA THR A 40 -0.14 14.24 -0.55
C THR A 40 0.72 14.58 0.67
N ALA A 41 0.54 13.89 1.77
CA ALA A 41 1.38 14.02 2.95
C ALA A 41 2.83 13.64 2.62
N MET A 42 3.75 14.46 3.09
CA MET A 42 5.19 14.24 2.94
C MET A 42 5.80 13.51 4.15
N THR A 43 5.05 13.44 5.25
CA THR A 43 5.40 12.82 6.54
C THR A 43 4.17 12.13 7.10
N GLY A 44 4.32 11.37 8.18
CA GLY A 44 3.19 10.74 8.87
C GLY A 44 2.61 9.53 8.14
N TYR A 45 3.45 8.77 7.43
CA TYR A 45 2.99 7.61 6.66
C TYR A 45 2.51 6.47 7.56
N GLN A 46 2.97 6.38 8.80
CA GLN A 46 2.55 5.33 9.74
C GLN A 46 1.14 5.62 10.26
N GLU A 47 0.87 6.86 10.62
CA GLU A 47 -0.43 7.39 11.01
C GLU A 47 -1.46 7.17 9.88
N ILE A 48 -1.07 7.47 8.63
CA ILE A 48 -1.93 7.23 7.46
C ILE A 48 -2.24 5.74 7.26
N MET A 49 -1.28 4.85 7.52
CA MET A 49 -1.51 3.42 7.40
C MET A 49 -2.41 2.87 8.52
N THR A 50 -2.45 3.54 9.68
CA THR A 50 -3.25 3.17 10.85
C THR A 50 -4.58 3.91 10.97
N ASP A 51 -4.82 4.91 10.14
CA ASP A 51 -6.09 5.64 10.09
C ASP A 51 -7.24 4.76 9.55
N PRO A 52 -8.34 4.57 10.32
CA PRO A 52 -9.52 3.81 9.92
C PRO A 52 -10.14 4.23 8.59
N SER A 53 -9.96 5.48 8.18
CA SER A 53 -10.52 6.05 6.95
C SER A 53 -9.99 5.36 5.68
N TYR A 54 -8.84 4.68 5.78
CA TYR A 54 -8.22 3.93 4.67
C TYR A 54 -8.64 2.45 4.62
N ALA A 55 -9.68 2.05 5.34
CA ALA A 55 -10.20 0.69 5.28
C ALA A 55 -10.56 0.27 3.85
N GLY A 56 -10.00 -0.87 3.42
CA GLY A 56 -10.22 -1.37 2.07
C GLY A 56 -9.54 -0.54 0.97
N GLN A 57 -8.61 0.35 1.33
CA GLN A 57 -7.86 1.18 0.39
C GLN A 57 -6.39 0.81 0.31
N VAL A 58 -5.82 0.92 -0.88
CA VAL A 58 -4.37 0.95 -1.10
C VAL A 58 -3.94 2.40 -1.28
N VAL A 59 -3.03 2.87 -0.44
CA VAL A 59 -2.61 4.27 -0.41
C VAL A 59 -1.40 4.49 -1.32
N THR A 60 -1.57 5.36 -2.32
CA THR A 60 -0.46 5.86 -3.15
C THR A 60 0.13 7.11 -2.53
N PHE A 61 1.37 7.02 -2.06
CA PHE A 61 2.08 8.19 -1.56
C PHE A 61 2.70 8.98 -2.71
N THR A 62 2.42 10.28 -2.74
CA THR A 62 3.01 11.18 -3.74
C THR A 62 4.44 11.60 -3.39
N PHE A 63 4.76 11.66 -2.09
CA PHE A 63 6.13 11.90 -1.64
C PHE A 63 7.00 10.67 -1.93
N PRO A 64 8.19 10.85 -2.54
CA PRO A 64 8.92 9.72 -3.10
C PRO A 64 9.67 8.87 -2.08
N HIS A 65 10.04 9.43 -0.91
CA HIS A 65 10.82 8.75 0.12
C HIS A 65 9.96 8.41 1.34
N ILE A 66 9.26 7.28 1.29
CA ILE A 66 8.45 6.78 2.39
C ILE A 66 9.25 5.74 3.18
N GLY A 67 9.18 5.81 4.52
CA GLY A 67 9.97 4.94 5.41
C GLY A 67 11.25 5.56 5.97
N ASN A 68 11.57 6.81 5.63
CA ASN A 68 12.81 7.49 6.02
C ASN A 68 13.00 7.65 7.54
N VAL A 69 11.91 7.66 8.32
CA VAL A 69 11.96 7.77 9.79
C VAL A 69 11.66 6.45 10.51
N GLY A 70 11.51 5.35 9.76
CA GLY A 70 11.14 4.04 10.31
C GLY A 70 9.71 4.03 10.83
N VAL A 71 9.45 3.17 11.81
CA VAL A 71 8.19 3.16 12.56
C VAL A 71 8.46 3.14 14.06
N ASN A 72 7.48 3.58 14.84
CA ASN A 72 7.52 3.47 16.30
C ASN A 72 6.10 3.33 16.89
N PRO A 73 5.94 2.69 18.06
CA PRO A 73 4.60 2.47 18.63
C PRO A 73 3.84 3.72 19.07
N GLU A 74 4.51 4.88 19.20
CA GLU A 74 3.86 6.13 19.64
C GLU A 74 3.09 6.81 18.50
N ASP A 75 3.47 6.53 17.25
CA ASP A 75 2.85 7.11 16.04
C ASP A 75 1.77 6.17 15.44
N ASP A 76 1.32 5.15 16.19
CA ASP A 76 0.18 4.30 15.81
C ASP A 76 -1.14 4.94 16.26
N GLU A 77 -1.97 5.41 15.32
CA GLU A 77 -3.31 5.99 15.61
C GLU A 77 -4.32 4.92 16.03
N THR A 78 -4.12 3.67 15.60
CA THR A 78 -4.90 2.51 16.03
C THR A 78 -4.03 1.28 16.19
N ALA A 79 -4.53 0.30 16.94
CA ALA A 79 -3.80 -0.93 17.27
C ALA A 79 -3.44 -1.81 16.05
N SER A 80 -3.95 -1.53 14.85
CA SER A 80 -3.63 -2.30 13.64
C SER A 80 -3.78 -1.44 12.39
N PRO A 81 -2.87 -1.52 11.41
CA PRO A 81 -3.00 -0.76 10.18
C PRO A 81 -4.25 -1.18 9.44
N VAL A 82 -5.03 -0.20 9.00
CA VAL A 82 -6.35 -0.42 8.39
C VAL A 82 -6.28 -0.36 6.87
N ALA A 83 -5.30 0.36 6.32
CA ALA A 83 -5.00 0.36 4.90
C ALA A 83 -4.61 -1.05 4.40
N ALA A 84 -5.15 -1.44 3.24
CA ALA A 84 -4.92 -2.75 2.64
C ALA A 84 -3.49 -2.91 2.08
N GLY A 85 -2.84 -1.81 1.75
CA GLY A 85 -1.46 -1.79 1.27
C GLY A 85 -0.98 -0.39 0.93
N MET A 86 0.27 -0.28 0.49
CA MET A 86 0.87 1.00 0.09
C MET A 86 1.62 0.93 -1.22
N VAL A 87 1.68 2.08 -1.89
CA VAL A 87 2.34 2.27 -3.16
C VAL A 87 3.27 3.47 -3.06
N VAL A 88 4.55 3.25 -3.33
CA VAL A 88 5.62 4.24 -3.15
C VAL A 88 6.48 4.35 -4.41
N LYS A 89 7.16 5.49 -4.58
CA LYS A 89 8.01 5.71 -5.76
C LYS A 89 9.37 5.05 -5.61
N TRP A 90 10.04 5.27 -4.48
CA TRP A 90 11.29 4.62 -4.16
C TRP A 90 11.06 3.56 -3.10
N ASP A 91 11.84 2.48 -3.19
CA ASP A 91 11.81 1.44 -2.18
C ASP A 91 12.21 2.04 -0.82
N PRO A 92 11.54 1.63 0.28
CA PRO A 92 11.91 2.11 1.60
C PRO A 92 13.37 1.81 1.90
N THR A 93 14.09 2.82 2.37
CA THR A 93 15.49 2.70 2.79
C THR A 93 15.60 2.45 4.29
N GLU A 94 16.81 2.15 4.75
CA GLU A 94 17.11 2.12 6.18
C GLU A 94 16.68 3.44 6.85
N PRO A 95 15.98 3.38 7.99
CA PRO A 95 15.46 4.58 8.64
C PRO A 95 16.57 5.37 9.34
N SER A 96 16.44 6.70 9.35
CA SER A 96 17.36 7.61 10.02
C SER A 96 16.59 8.55 10.93
N ASN A 97 16.16 8.03 12.08
CA ASN A 97 15.47 8.80 13.12
C ASN A 97 15.76 8.18 14.50
N TRP A 98 16.00 9.03 15.50
CA TRP A 98 16.27 8.59 16.87
C TRP A 98 15.07 7.89 17.54
N ARG A 99 13.85 8.13 17.05
CA ARG A 99 12.61 7.45 17.49
C ARG A 99 12.37 6.12 16.79
N ALA A 100 13.11 5.80 15.71
CA ALA A 100 12.86 4.59 14.92
C ALA A 100 13.12 3.34 15.77
N THR A 101 12.10 2.48 15.91
CA THR A 101 12.23 1.19 16.60
C THR A 101 12.28 0.01 15.63
N GLU A 102 11.76 0.19 14.41
CA GLU A 102 11.73 -0.83 13.36
C GLU A 102 11.71 -0.20 11.95
N GLU A 103 12.11 -0.96 10.94
CA GLU A 103 11.99 -0.59 9.53
C GLU A 103 10.54 -0.71 9.02
N LEU A 104 10.15 0.17 8.10
CA LEU A 104 8.80 0.15 7.51
C LEU A 104 8.45 -1.19 6.86
N THR A 105 9.41 -1.81 6.18
CA THR A 105 9.24 -3.10 5.48
C THR A 105 8.91 -4.23 6.46
N GLY A 106 9.64 -4.31 7.57
CA GLY A 106 9.43 -5.28 8.64
C GLY A 106 8.07 -5.10 9.33
N TRP A 107 7.71 -3.85 9.63
CA TRP A 107 6.42 -3.52 10.22
C TRP A 107 5.24 -3.92 9.32
N LEU A 108 5.30 -3.60 8.03
CA LEU A 108 4.25 -4.02 7.08
C LEU A 108 4.12 -5.54 7.01
N ALA A 109 5.25 -6.26 7.01
CA ALA A 109 5.24 -7.72 7.00
C ALA A 109 4.58 -8.30 8.25
N LYS A 110 4.91 -7.78 9.44
CA LYS A 110 4.29 -8.18 10.73
C LYS A 110 2.78 -7.95 10.73
N GLN A 111 2.34 -6.87 10.10
CA GLN A 111 0.94 -6.48 10.03
C GLN A 111 0.17 -7.10 8.85
N GLY A 112 0.81 -7.97 8.06
CA GLY A 112 0.18 -8.61 6.90
C GLY A 112 -0.18 -7.65 5.77
N ARG A 113 0.51 -6.49 5.67
CA ARG A 113 0.26 -5.46 4.66
C ARG A 113 1.28 -5.52 3.54
N ILE A 114 0.80 -5.28 2.32
CA ILE A 114 1.60 -5.42 1.10
C ILE A 114 2.02 -4.02 0.61
N GLY A 115 3.30 -3.87 0.27
CA GLY A 115 3.86 -2.66 -0.33
C GLY A 115 4.46 -2.92 -1.70
N ILE A 116 4.37 -1.92 -2.59
CA ILE A 116 5.08 -1.90 -3.88
C ILE A 116 5.84 -0.59 -4.03
N GLY A 117 7.12 -0.71 -4.36
CA GLY A 117 8.05 0.39 -4.64
C GLY A 117 8.59 0.34 -6.06
N GLY A 118 9.29 1.39 -6.45
CA GLY A 118 9.88 1.51 -7.78
C GLY A 118 8.88 1.85 -8.89
N ILE A 119 7.68 2.35 -8.55
CA ILE A 119 6.67 2.70 -9.56
C ILE A 119 6.50 4.21 -9.75
N ASP A 120 6.00 4.62 -10.93
CA ASP A 120 5.68 6.02 -11.20
C ASP A 120 4.37 6.43 -10.50
N THR A 121 4.47 6.78 -9.22
CA THR A 121 3.33 7.26 -8.42
C THR A 121 2.74 8.57 -8.96
N ARG A 122 3.49 9.35 -9.75
CA ARG A 122 2.98 10.57 -10.39
C ARG A 122 2.04 10.23 -11.54
N ARG A 123 2.39 9.23 -12.36
CA ARG A 123 1.48 8.70 -13.39
C ARG A 123 0.21 8.14 -12.75
N LEU A 124 0.37 7.39 -11.66
CA LEU A 124 -0.76 6.80 -10.93
C LEU A 124 -1.69 7.88 -10.33
N THR A 125 -1.13 8.89 -9.67
CA THR A 125 -1.90 10.02 -9.12
C THR A 125 -2.66 10.78 -10.20
N ARG A 126 -2.07 10.97 -11.40
CA ARG A 126 -2.75 11.62 -12.53
C ARG A 126 -3.91 10.79 -13.04
N ALA A 127 -3.76 9.46 -13.11
CA ALA A 127 -4.84 8.57 -13.51
C ALA A 127 -6.00 8.63 -12.51
N ILE A 128 -5.72 8.54 -11.20
CA ILE A 128 -6.75 8.64 -10.15
C ILE A 128 -7.49 9.98 -10.23
N ARG A 129 -6.78 11.09 -10.44
CA ARG A 129 -7.41 12.42 -10.58
C ARG A 129 -8.32 12.56 -11.81
N GLN A 130 -8.04 11.85 -12.88
CA GLN A 130 -8.80 11.95 -14.14
C GLN A 130 -9.98 10.98 -14.19
N GLN A 131 -9.84 9.80 -13.59
CA GLN A 131 -10.76 8.67 -13.76
C GLN A 131 -11.51 8.31 -12.47
N GLY A 132 -11.18 8.95 -11.34
CA GLY A 132 -11.65 8.55 -10.02
C GLY A 132 -10.76 7.45 -9.43
N SER A 133 -11.09 6.97 -8.24
CA SER A 133 -10.37 5.90 -7.54
C SER A 133 -10.61 4.54 -8.21
N PRO A 134 -9.63 3.95 -8.91
CA PRO A 134 -9.83 2.66 -9.56
C PRO A 134 -9.75 1.52 -8.55
N HIS A 135 -10.42 0.42 -8.85
CA HIS A 135 -10.19 -0.83 -8.11
C HIS A 135 -8.89 -1.47 -8.57
N VAL A 136 -8.14 -2.00 -7.61
CA VAL A 136 -6.84 -2.61 -7.84
C VAL A 136 -6.70 -3.97 -7.17
N ALA A 137 -5.85 -4.80 -7.76
CA ALA A 137 -5.26 -5.96 -7.11
C ALA A 137 -3.75 -5.70 -6.97
N LEU A 138 -3.25 -5.74 -5.72
CA LEU A 138 -1.84 -5.62 -5.39
C LEU A 138 -1.32 -7.00 -4.99
N ALA A 139 -0.27 -7.46 -5.66
CA ALA A 139 0.39 -8.73 -5.41
C ALA A 139 1.86 -8.52 -5.09
N HIS A 140 2.37 -9.27 -4.11
CA HIS A 140 3.80 -9.38 -3.80
C HIS A 140 4.18 -10.85 -3.75
N ASP A 141 5.03 -11.25 -4.71
CA ASP A 141 5.63 -12.57 -4.77
C ASP A 141 7.14 -12.42 -5.00
N PRO A 142 7.99 -12.82 -4.03
CA PRO A 142 9.45 -12.83 -4.19
C PRO A 142 9.93 -13.66 -5.39
N SER A 143 9.14 -14.64 -5.83
CA SER A 143 9.43 -15.43 -7.03
C SER A 143 9.16 -14.66 -8.33
N GLY A 144 8.44 -13.54 -8.27
CA GLY A 144 8.08 -12.67 -9.39
C GLY A 144 7.20 -13.37 -10.42
N LYS A 145 6.28 -14.26 -9.98
CA LYS A 145 5.32 -14.95 -10.85
C LYS A 145 3.93 -14.37 -10.61
N PHE A 146 3.44 -13.61 -11.57
CA PHE A 146 2.12 -12.99 -11.49
C PHE A 146 1.22 -13.51 -12.62
N ASP A 147 0.03 -13.98 -12.26
CA ASP A 147 -1.05 -14.16 -13.23
C ASP A 147 -1.78 -12.82 -13.39
N ILE A 148 -1.33 -12.03 -14.37
CA ILE A 148 -1.88 -10.71 -14.65
C ILE A 148 -3.38 -10.79 -14.99
N GLY A 149 -3.79 -11.84 -15.71
CA GLY A 149 -5.20 -12.03 -16.07
C GLY A 149 -6.07 -12.23 -14.84
N ALA A 150 -5.60 -13.08 -13.91
CA ALA A 150 -6.28 -13.29 -12.64
C ALA A 150 -6.29 -12.02 -11.77
N LEU A 151 -5.20 -11.26 -11.71
CA LEU A 151 -5.13 -10.01 -10.95
C LEU A 151 -6.10 -8.95 -11.48
N VAL A 152 -6.17 -8.77 -12.80
CA VAL A 152 -7.14 -7.86 -13.42
C VAL A 152 -8.58 -8.34 -13.18
N ALA A 153 -8.84 -9.64 -13.26
CA ALA A 153 -10.16 -10.20 -12.95
C ALA A 153 -10.56 -9.94 -11.50
N LYS A 154 -9.62 -10.10 -10.54
CA LYS A 154 -9.82 -9.76 -9.13
C LYS A 154 -10.09 -8.27 -8.92
N ALA A 155 -9.33 -7.39 -9.57
CA ALA A 155 -9.55 -5.95 -9.52
C ALA A 155 -10.94 -5.56 -10.06
N ARG A 156 -11.41 -6.21 -11.13
CA ARG A 156 -12.76 -5.99 -11.70
C ARG A 156 -13.88 -6.57 -10.84
N ALA A 157 -13.63 -7.69 -10.18
CA ALA A 157 -14.60 -8.37 -9.32
C ALA A 157 -14.79 -7.67 -7.97
N PHE A 158 -13.87 -6.79 -7.57
CA PHE A 158 -14.00 -5.99 -6.37
C PHE A 158 -15.26 -5.10 -6.48
N SER A 159 -16.19 -5.26 -5.53
CA SER A 159 -17.48 -4.57 -5.54
C SER A 159 -17.39 -3.07 -5.26
N GLY A 160 -16.20 -2.56 -4.95
CA GLY A 160 -15.95 -1.15 -4.59
C GLY A 160 -16.34 -0.83 -3.16
N LEU A 161 -15.90 0.32 -2.64
CA LEU A 161 -16.27 0.78 -1.30
C LEU A 161 -17.67 1.42 -1.26
N VAL A 162 -18.22 1.78 -2.42
CA VAL A 162 -19.56 2.37 -2.57
C VAL A 162 -20.63 1.32 -2.25
N GLY A 163 -21.20 1.41 -1.04
CA GLY A 163 -22.22 0.48 -0.54
C GLY A 163 -21.71 -0.53 0.50
N LEU A 164 -20.41 -0.54 0.79
CA LEU A 164 -19.83 -1.30 1.90
C LEU A 164 -19.87 -0.44 3.18
N ASP A 165 -20.49 -0.98 4.23
CA ASP A 165 -20.54 -0.34 5.55
C ASP A 165 -19.23 -0.60 6.31
N LEU A 166 -18.15 0.01 5.81
CA LEU A 166 -16.80 -0.13 6.37
C LEU A 166 -16.73 0.40 7.81
N ALA A 167 -17.62 1.32 8.17
CA ALA A 167 -17.79 1.81 9.53
C ALA A 167 -18.09 0.67 10.51
N LYS A 168 -18.82 -0.39 10.09
CA LYS A 168 -19.04 -1.59 10.94
C LYS A 168 -17.80 -2.46 11.12
N GLU A 169 -16.86 -2.44 10.18
CA GLU A 169 -15.63 -3.24 10.27
C GLU A 169 -14.57 -2.59 11.14
N VAL A 170 -14.55 -1.25 11.18
CA VAL A 170 -13.56 -0.46 11.95
C VAL A 170 -14.11 0.13 13.26
N THR A 171 -15.42 0.03 13.52
CA THR A 171 -16.00 0.51 14.78
C THR A 171 -15.55 -0.34 15.97
N CYS A 172 -15.51 0.28 17.13
CA CYS A 172 -15.14 -0.37 18.38
C CYS A 172 -16.21 -1.40 18.75
N ARG A 173 -15.81 -2.67 18.89
CA ARG A 173 -16.73 -3.77 19.26
C ARG A 173 -17.31 -3.60 20.67
N GLN A 174 -16.69 -2.79 21.51
CA GLN A 174 -17.14 -2.45 22.85
C GLN A 174 -16.91 -0.97 23.11
N SER A 175 -17.88 -0.33 23.77
CA SER A 175 -17.78 1.05 24.22
C SER A 175 -16.70 1.18 25.30
N TYR A 176 -15.77 2.11 25.13
CA TYR A 176 -14.77 2.49 26.15
C TYR A 176 -14.86 3.99 26.49
N ARG A 177 -14.23 4.40 27.59
CA ARG A 177 -14.05 5.80 27.96
C ARG A 177 -12.62 6.23 27.63
N TRP A 178 -12.49 7.38 26.97
CA TRP A 178 -11.23 8.04 26.63
C TRP A 178 -11.01 9.23 27.55
#